data_AF-A0A3D2Y2B7-F1
#
_entry.id   AF-A0A3D2Y2B7-F1
#
_cell.length_a   1.000
_cell.length_b   1.000
_cell.length_c   1.000
_cell.angle_alpha   90.00
_cell.angle_beta   90.00
_cell.angle_gamma   90.00
#
_symmetry.space_group_name_H-M   'P 1'
#
loop_
_entity.id
_entity.type
_entity.pdbx_description
1 polymer ?
#
loop_
_entity_poly.entity_id
_entity_poly.type
_entity_poly.pdbx_seq_one_letter_code
_entity_poly.pdbx_strand_id
1 'polypeptide(L)'
;MELEAIVSQAKAQIDAASDAATLDQVRVEFMGKKGKLTDLLKGLGQLSAEERPLAGQKINVAKQEIQQAISAKGDALRSAELNKKLAEEAVDVTLPGRTELNGNLHPV
;
A
#
# COMPACT_ATOMS: atom_id res chain seq x y z
N MET A 1 22.46 -13.43 -3.95
CA MET A 1 22.03 -13.38 -5.36
C MET A 1 20.55 -13.68 -5.51
N GLU A 2 20.00 -14.79 -5.00
CA GLU A 2 18.57 -15.12 -5.21
C GLU A 2 17.59 -14.27 -4.37
N LEU A 3 17.94 -13.95 -3.11
CA LEU A 3 17.11 -13.12 -2.23
C LEU A 3 16.94 -11.68 -2.76
N GLU A 4 18.04 -11.04 -3.20
CA GLU A 4 17.99 -9.68 -3.76
C GLU A 4 17.16 -9.61 -5.04
N ALA A 5 17.24 -10.64 -5.89
CA ALA A 5 16.42 -10.72 -7.09
C ALA A 5 14.92 -10.79 -6.75
N ILE A 6 14.56 -11.58 -5.72
CA ILE A 6 13.17 -11.69 -5.25
C ILE A 6 12.69 -10.36 -4.65
N VAL A 7 13.53 -9.67 -3.87
CA VAL A 7 13.19 -8.35 -3.31
C VAL A 7 13.00 -7.32 -4.41
N SER A 8 13.88 -7.31 -5.41
CA SER A 8 13.77 -6.40 -6.55
C SER A 8 12.52 -6.69 -7.39
N GLN A 9 12.19 -7.96 -7.64
CA GLN A 9 10.95 -8.33 -8.32
C GLN A 9 9.72 -7.92 -7.52
N ALA A 10 9.72 -8.15 -6.20
CA ALA A 10 8.62 -7.76 -5.34
C ALA A 10 8.41 -6.23 -5.39
N LYS A 11 9.48 -5.44 -5.26
CA LYS A 11 9.41 -3.97 -5.37
C LYS A 11 8.85 -3.53 -6.72
N ALA A 12 9.34 -4.11 -7.82
CA ALA A 12 8.85 -3.78 -9.16
C ALA A 12 7.35 -4.11 -9.33
N GLN A 13 6.89 -5.26 -8.82
CA GLN A 13 5.47 -5.61 -8.88
C GLN A 13 4.60 -4.74 -7.97
N ILE A 14 5.09 -4.36 -6.78
CA ILE A 14 4.41 -3.40 -5.89
C ILE A 14 4.28 -2.04 -6.57
N ASP A 15 5.32 -1.58 -7.25
CA ASP A 15 5.28 -0.30 -7.97
C ASP A 15 4.34 -0.33 -9.17
N ALA A 16 4.29 -1.46 -9.88
CA ALA A 16 3.38 -1.70 -10.98
C ALA A 16 1.92 -1.92 -10.53
N ALA A 17 1.67 -2.19 -9.25
CA ALA A 17 0.32 -2.39 -8.73
C ALA A 17 -0.45 -1.05 -8.73
N SER A 18 -1.45 -0.97 -9.59
CA SER A 18 -2.35 0.17 -9.75
C SER A 18 -3.56 0.15 -8.82
N ASP A 19 -3.87 -1.00 -8.22
CA ASP A 19 -5.13 -1.23 -7.53
C ASP A 19 -4.91 -2.05 -6.25
N ALA A 20 -5.81 -1.93 -5.28
CA ALA A 20 -5.73 -2.71 -4.04
C ALA A 20 -5.75 -4.22 -4.31
N ALA A 21 -6.49 -4.67 -5.32
CA ALA A 21 -6.58 -6.09 -5.69
C ALA A 21 -5.25 -6.63 -6.25
N THR A 22 -4.56 -5.86 -7.11
CA THR A 22 -3.26 -6.27 -7.66
C THR A 22 -2.20 -6.26 -6.56
N LEU A 23 -2.22 -5.25 -5.68
CA LEU A 23 -1.34 -5.19 -4.52
C LEU A 23 -1.50 -6.39 -3.57
N ASP A 24 -2.74 -6.84 -3.33
CA ASP A 24 -3.01 -8.04 -2.53
C ASP A 24 -2.54 -9.33 -3.20
N GLN A 25 -2.66 -9.44 -4.53
CA GLN A 25 -2.11 -10.59 -5.27
C GLN A 25 -0.60 -10.67 -5.11
N VAL A 26 0.12 -9.55 -5.26
CA VAL A 26 1.57 -9.48 -5.05
C VAL A 26 1.91 -9.88 -3.61
N ARG A 27 1.16 -9.38 -2.62
CA ARG A 27 1.35 -9.78 -1.22
C ARG A 27 1.24 -11.30 -1.03
N VAL A 28 0.25 -11.94 -1.65
CA VAL A 28 0.05 -13.39 -1.54
C VAL A 28 1.14 -14.17 -2.28
N GLU A 29 1.57 -13.74 -3.47
CA GLU A 29 2.61 -14.40 -4.26
C GLU A 29 3.97 -14.41 -3.54
N PHE A 30 4.35 -13.29 -2.90
CA PHE A 30 5.66 -13.19 -2.25
C PHE A 30 5.63 -13.59 -0.78
N MET A 31 4.60 -13.19 -0.02
CA MET A 31 4.53 -13.38 1.44
C MET A 31 3.52 -14.44 1.90
N GLY A 32 2.78 -15.07 0.99
CA GLY A 32 1.79 -16.09 1.32
C GLY A 32 2.39 -17.38 1.90
N LYS A 33 1.52 -18.32 2.27
CA LYS A 33 1.91 -19.65 2.82
C LYS A 33 2.77 -20.48 1.85
N LYS A 34 2.63 -20.23 0.54
CA LYS A 34 3.44 -20.80 -0.55
C LYS A 34 4.23 -19.71 -1.28
N GLY A 35 4.52 -18.60 -0.61
CA GLY A 35 5.21 -17.48 -1.22
C GLY A 35 6.72 -17.71 -1.29
N LYS A 36 7.37 -17.04 -2.25
CA LYS A 36 8.82 -17.16 -2.50
C LYS A 36 9.66 -16.93 -1.24
N LEU A 37 9.29 -15.96 -0.39
CA LEU A 37 9.97 -15.70 0.90
C LEU A 37 9.78 -16.83 1.92
N THR A 38 8.58 -17.42 1.96
CA THR A 38 8.25 -18.50 2.90
C THR A 38 8.97 -19.79 2.51
N ASP A 39 9.16 -20.04 1.21
CA ASP A 39 9.91 -21.19 0.73
C ASP A 39 11.43 -21.03 0.97
N LEU A 40 11.97 -19.82 0.84
CA LEU A 40 13.34 -19.53 1.29
C LEU A 40 13.51 -19.75 2.81
N LEU A 41 12.52 -19.37 3.62
CA LEU A 41 12.51 -19.62 5.06
C LEU A 41 12.52 -21.12 5.38
N LYS A 42 11.81 -21.96 4.62
CA LYS A 42 11.84 -23.42 4.78
C LYS A 42 13.21 -23.99 4.38
N GLY A 43 13.83 -23.43 3.33
CA GLY A 43 15.16 -23.80 2.87
C GLY A 43 16.27 -23.56 3.91
N LEU A 44 16.10 -22.61 4.84
CA LEU A 44 17.03 -22.37 5.96
C LEU A 44 17.24 -23.61 6.84
N GLY A 45 16.25 -24.52 6.88
CA GLY A 45 16.38 -25.79 7.59
C GLY A 45 17.54 -26.66 7.10
N GLN A 46 18.03 -26.45 5.87
CA GLN A 46 19.14 -27.21 5.29
C GLN A 46 20.53 -26.59 5.56
N LEU A 47 20.58 -25.37 6.08
CA LEU A 47 21.84 -24.66 6.38
C LEU A 47 22.45 -25.07 7.72
N SER A 48 23.76 -24.87 7.83
CA SER A 48 24.53 -25.10 9.06
C SER A 48 24.05 -24.18 10.21
N ALA A 49 24.32 -24.58 11.45
CA ALA A 49 23.86 -23.83 12.64
C ALA A 49 24.42 -22.40 12.72
N GLU A 50 25.59 -22.16 12.12
CA GLU A 50 26.27 -20.87 12.10
C GLU A 50 25.73 -19.94 11.00
N GLU A 51 25.32 -20.49 9.85
CA GLU A 51 24.82 -19.70 8.71
C GLU A 51 23.31 -19.43 8.78
N ARG A 52 22.55 -20.28 9.47
CA ARG A 52 21.11 -20.11 9.70
C ARG A 52 20.72 -18.74 10.26
N PRO A 53 21.31 -18.23 11.35
CA PRO A 53 20.92 -16.94 11.92
C PRO A 53 21.17 -15.78 10.96
N LEU A 54 22.32 -15.76 10.27
CA LEU A 54 22.66 -14.73 9.29
C LEU A 54 21.68 -14.72 8.10
N ALA A 55 21.39 -15.88 7.54
CA ALA A 55 20.48 -16.01 6.41
C ALA A 55 19.02 -15.72 6.82
N GLY A 56 18.60 -16.17 8.00
CA GLY A 56 17.26 -15.89 8.55
C GLY A 56 17.04 -14.40 8.83
N GLN A 57 18.08 -13.70 9.33
CA GLN A 57 18.02 -12.26 9.54
C GLN A 57 17.84 -11.51 8.22
N LYS A 58 18.61 -11.85 7.18
CA LYS A 58 18.46 -11.26 5.84
C LYS A 58 17.05 -11.47 5.27
N ILE A 59 16.48 -12.66 5.41
CA ILE A 59 15.13 -12.95 4.91
C ILE A 59 14.07 -12.17 5.71
N ASN A 60 14.22 -12.05 7.03
CA ASN A 60 13.31 -11.25 7.84
C ASN A 60 13.36 -9.76 7.49
N VAL A 61 14.55 -9.21 7.24
CA VAL A 61 14.73 -7.82 6.77
C VAL A 61 14.03 -7.62 5.42
N ALA A 62 14.29 -8.51 4.44
CA ALA A 62 13.62 -8.48 3.14
C ALA A 62 12.08 -8.55 3.26
N LYS A 63 11.57 -9.40 4.16
CA LYS A 63 10.14 -9.52 4.44
C LYS A 63 9.57 -8.23 5.01
N GLN A 64 10.27 -7.58 5.94
CA GLN A 64 9.85 -6.29 6.50
C GLN A 64 9.85 -5.18 5.46
N GLU A 65 10.88 -5.10 4.62
CA GLU A 65 10.93 -4.11 3.54
C GLU A 65 9.75 -4.24 2.58
N ILE A 66 9.45 -5.48 2.14
CA ILE A 66 8.33 -5.76 1.24
C ILE A 66 6.99 -5.43 1.91
N GLN A 67 6.83 -5.79 3.19
CA GLN A 67 5.62 -5.45 3.94
C GLN A 67 5.41 -3.93 4.06
N GLN A 68 6.49 -3.18 4.32
CA GLN A 68 6.44 -1.72 4.39
C GLN A 68 6.11 -1.11 3.03
N ALA A 69 6.74 -1.59 1.95
CA ALA A 69 6.46 -1.12 0.59
C ALA A 69 4.99 -1.37 0.19
N ILE A 70 4.45 -2.54 0.52
CA ILE A 70 3.03 -2.86 0.29
C ILE A 70 2.13 -1.91 1.08
N SER A 71 2.40 -1.70 2.37
CA SER A 71 1.59 -0.79 3.19
C SER A 71 1.62 0.64 2.64
N ALA A 72 2.80 1.15 2.30
CA ALA A 72 2.98 2.49 1.76
C ALA A 72 2.25 2.68 0.42
N LYS A 73 2.33 1.70 -0.48
CA LYS A 73 1.60 1.73 -1.76
C LYS A 73 0.10 1.69 -1.55
N GLY A 74 -0.39 0.85 -0.63
CA GLY A 74 -1.81 0.77 -0.29
C GLY A 74 -2.36 2.07 0.27
N ASP A 75 -1.61 2.73 1.16
CA ASP A 75 -2.00 4.03 1.69
C ASP A 75 -1.97 5.13 0.62
N ALA A 76 -0.97 5.13 -0.26
CA ALA A 76 -0.90 6.05 -1.39
C ALA A 76 -2.11 5.91 -2.34
N LEU A 77 -2.53 4.68 -2.66
CA LEU A 77 -3.70 4.42 -3.49
C LEU A 77 -4.99 4.91 -2.82
N ARG A 78 -5.17 4.64 -1.51
CA ARG A 78 -6.33 5.15 -0.76
C ARG A 78 -6.37 6.68 -0.72
N SER A 79 -5.23 7.32 -0.46
CA SER A 79 -5.13 8.78 -0.46
C SER A 79 -5.43 9.36 -1.84
N ALA A 80 -4.97 8.72 -2.92
CA ALA A 80 -5.26 9.14 -4.29
C ALA A 80 -6.78 9.04 -4.60
N GLU A 81 -7.42 7.94 -4.22
CA GLU A 81 -8.88 7.77 -4.37
C GLU A 81 -9.67 8.81 -3.57
N LEU A 82 -9.27 9.08 -2.33
CA LEU A 82 -9.91 10.08 -1.48
C LEU A 82 -9.78 11.49 -2.06
N ASN A 83 -8.57 11.87 -2.49
CA ASN A 83 -8.32 13.17 -3.11
C ASN A 83 -9.11 13.34 -4.40
N LYS A 84 -9.25 12.27 -5.19
CA LYS A 84 -10.08 12.30 -6.40
C LYS A 84 -11.55 12.57 -6.07
N LYS A 85 -12.11 11.87 -5.06
CA LYS A 85 -13.49 12.12 -4.60
C LYS A 85 -13.69 13.54 -4.08
N LEU A 86 -12.76 14.05 -3.27
CA LEU A 86 -12.81 15.41 -2.76
C LEU A 86 -12.73 16.46 -3.89
N ALA A 87 -11.94 16.21 -4.93
CA ALA A 87 -11.86 17.10 -6.09
C ALA A 87 -13.14 17.07 -6.94
N GLU A 88 -13.80 15.92 -7.06
CA GLU A 88 -15.10 15.77 -7.73
C GLU A 88 -16.24 16.44 -6.93
N GLU A 89 -16.16 16.42 -5.60
CA GLU A 89 -17.13 17.02 -4.69
C GLU A 89 -16.81 18.49 -4.32
N ALA A 90 -15.80 19.10 -4.98
CA ALA A 90 -15.40 20.46 -4.71
C ALA A 90 -16.50 21.45 -5.14
N VAL A 91 -17.26 21.95 -4.16
CA VAL A 91 -18.29 22.98 -4.35
C VAL A 91 -17.67 24.38 -4.14
N ASP A 92 -18.04 25.34 -4.98
CA ASP A 92 -17.71 26.75 -4.78
C ASP A 92 -18.44 27.31 -3.56
N VAL A 93 -17.69 27.50 -2.46
CA VAL A 93 -18.19 28.01 -1.17
C VAL A 93 -18.52 29.51 -1.17
N THR A 94 -18.20 30.23 -2.26
CA THR A 94 -18.51 31.66 -2.40
C THR A 94 -19.86 31.93 -3.05
N LEU A 95 -20.51 30.90 -3.59
CA LEU A 95 -21.83 31.03 -4.18
C LEU A 95 -22.84 31.50 -3.13
N PRO A 96 -23.74 32.45 -3.50
CA PRO A 96 -24.80 32.88 -2.61
C PRO A 96 -25.64 31.67 -2.22
N GLY A 97 -25.77 31.46 -0.91
CA GLY A 97 -26.55 30.35 -0.37
C GLY A 97 -28.03 30.43 -0.76
N ARG A 98 -28.74 29.33 -0.58
CA ARG A 98 -30.21 29.32 -0.70
C ARG A 98 -30.79 30.15 0.45
N THR A 99 -31.11 31.40 0.17
CA THR A 99 -31.69 32.35 1.14
C THR A 99 -33.16 32.59 0.81
N GLU A 100 -33.98 32.70 1.85
CA GLU A 100 -35.30 33.33 1.72
C GLU A 100 -35.10 34.86 1.76
N LEU A 101 -35.96 35.61 1.07
CA LEU A 101 -35.90 37.07 1.07
C LEU A 101 -36.33 37.59 2.44
N ASN A 102 -35.46 38.37 3.09
CA ASN A 102 -35.83 39.05 4.33
C ASN A 102 -36.98 40.02 4.06
N GLY A 103 -38.04 39.94 4.87
CA GLY A 103 -39.13 40.91 4.83
C GLY A 103 -38.66 42.30 5.25
N ASN A 104 -39.22 43.34 4.62
CA ASN A 104 -38.95 44.72 4.98
C ASN A 104 -40.03 45.28 5.91
N LEU A 105 -39.64 46.16 6.84
CA LEU A 105 -40.59 46.89 7.67
C LEU A 105 -41.37 47.89 6.81
N HIS A 106 -42.69 47.96 6.97
CA HIS A 106 -43.52 48.92 6.25
C HIS A 106 -43.27 50.35 6.81
N PRO A 107 -42.98 51.36 5.96
CA PRO A 107 -42.89 52.75 6.41
C PRO A 107 -44.31 53.29 6.58
N VAL A 108 -44.63 53.73 7.80
CA VAL A 108 -45.91 54.35 8.18
C VAL A 108 -45.93 55.84 7.82
#